data_AF-A0A317JPG8-F1
#
_entry.id   AF-A0A317JPG8-F1
#
_cell.length_a   1.000
_cell.length_b   1.000
_cell.length_c   1.000
_cell.angle_alpha   90.00
_cell.angle_beta   90.00
_cell.angle_gamma   90.00
#
_symmetry.space_group_name_H-M   'P 1'
#
loop_
_entity.id
_entity.type
_entity.pdbx_description
1 polymer ?
#
loop_
_entity_poly.entity_id
_entity_poly.type
_entity_poly.pdbx_seq_one_letter_code
_entity_poly.pdbx_strand_id
1 'polypeptide(L)'
;MPVSPITPDEVPQRRAATLPDVVIEAFNELITEHSLNGRAVIFQKDAIQRMISKGLTREQIFSNHWLDVEDVYRLAGWDVVYDRPGFNESYEPSFTFTRRLFLLVDETPFFST
;
A
#
# COMPACT_ATOMS: atom_id res chain seq x y z
N MET A 1 10.98 18.06 -25.80
CA MET A 1 10.79 18.70 -24.48
C MET A 1 11.83 18.11 -23.54
N PRO A 2 12.59 18.92 -22.77
CA PRO A 2 13.52 18.36 -21.79
C PRO A 2 12.72 17.69 -20.66
N VAL A 3 13.15 16.49 -20.27
CA VAL A 3 12.60 15.77 -19.13
C VAL A 3 13.36 16.18 -17.87
N SER A 4 12.64 16.64 -16.84
CA SER A 4 13.22 17.00 -15.55
C SER A 4 13.22 15.80 -14.59
N PRO A 5 14.19 15.73 -13.66
CA PRO A 5 14.13 14.78 -12.55
C PRO A 5 12.84 14.93 -11.75
N ILE A 6 12.31 13.81 -11.26
CA ILE A 6 11.16 13.81 -10.35
C ILE A 6 11.61 14.07 -8.91
N THR A 7 10.75 14.72 -8.14
CA THR A 7 10.91 14.91 -6.70
C THR A 7 10.52 13.65 -5.92
N PRO A 8 10.98 13.49 -4.67
CA PRO A 8 10.54 12.39 -3.81
C PRO A 8 9.02 12.30 -3.65
N ASP A 9 8.33 13.43 -3.62
CA ASP A 9 6.86 13.51 -3.46
C ASP A 9 6.09 13.06 -4.72
N GLU A 10 6.73 13.11 -5.89
CA GLU A 10 6.15 12.63 -7.15
C GLU A 10 6.32 11.11 -7.34
N VAL A 11 7.21 10.48 -6.58
CA VAL A 11 7.48 9.03 -6.68
C VAL A 11 6.21 8.20 -6.45
N PRO A 12 5.41 8.42 -5.38
CA PRO A 12 4.15 7.69 -5.16
C PRO A 12 3.15 7.82 -6.32
N GLN A 13 3.05 9.01 -6.91
CA GLN A 13 2.11 9.31 -8.00
C GLN A 13 2.53 8.61 -9.29
N ARG A 14 3.84 8.59 -9.58
CA ARG A 14 4.42 7.87 -10.72
C ARG A 14 4.30 6.35 -10.55
N ARG A 15 4.49 5.84 -9.33
CA ARG A 15 4.25 4.41 -9.02
C ARG A 15 2.79 4.03 -9.26
N ALA A 16 1.86 4.82 -8.74
CA ALA A 16 0.42 4.59 -8.95
C ALA A 16 0.06 4.53 -10.45
N ALA A 17 0.71 5.33 -11.29
CA ALA A 17 0.51 5.32 -12.75
C ALA A 17 1.16 4.11 -13.48
N THR A 18 2.08 3.40 -12.83
CA THR A 18 2.82 2.26 -13.43
C THR A 18 2.31 0.91 -12.93
N LEU A 19 1.60 0.90 -11.80
CA LEU A 19 0.95 -0.28 -11.24
C LEU A 19 -0.20 -0.73 -12.15
N PRO A 20 -0.24 -2.00 -12.57
CA PRO A 20 -1.38 -2.53 -13.30
C PRO A 20 -2.65 -2.49 -12.45
N ASP A 21 -3.79 -2.16 -13.06
CA ASP A 21 -5.10 -2.13 -12.40
C ASP A 21 -5.42 -3.45 -11.67
N VAL A 22 -4.98 -4.58 -12.25
CA VAL A 22 -5.12 -5.93 -11.70
C VAL A 22 -4.48 -6.07 -10.32
N VAL A 23 -3.35 -5.37 -10.08
CA VAL A 23 -2.64 -5.39 -8.79
C VAL A 23 -3.46 -4.64 -7.73
N ILE A 24 -3.97 -3.45 -8.08
CA ILE A 24 -4.82 -2.66 -7.18
C ILE A 24 -6.12 -3.40 -6.88
N GLU A 25 -6.73 -4.02 -7.89
CA GLU A 25 -7.95 -4.83 -7.72
C GLU A 25 -7.71 -6.00 -6.76
N ALA A 26 -6.60 -6.75 -6.92
CA ALA A 26 -6.24 -7.85 -6.03
C ALA A 26 -6.12 -7.40 -4.57
N PHE A 27 -5.45 -6.28 -4.31
CA PHE A 27 -5.34 -5.74 -2.96
C PHE A 27 -6.67 -5.21 -2.42
N ASN A 28 -7.48 -4.54 -3.25
CA ASN A 28 -8.79 -4.05 -2.81
C ASN A 28 -9.74 -5.18 -2.40
N GLU A 29 -9.75 -6.29 -3.13
CA GLU A 29 -10.51 -7.49 -2.76
C GLU A 29 -10.02 -8.06 -1.43
N LEU A 30 -8.71 -8.24 -1.27
CA LEU A 30 -8.11 -8.77 -0.04
C LEU A 30 -8.36 -7.85 1.17
N ILE A 31 -8.26 -6.53 0.99
CA ILE A 31 -8.59 -5.56 2.04
C ILE A 31 -10.07 -5.72 2.42
N THR A 32 -10.97 -5.86 1.46
CA THR A 32 -12.41 -6.01 1.72
C THR A 32 -12.72 -7.31 2.47
N GLU A 33 -12.07 -8.41 2.10
CA GLU A 33 -12.23 -9.72 2.74
C GLU A 33 -11.68 -9.76 4.18
N HIS A 34 -10.56 -9.09 4.43
CA HIS A 34 -9.84 -9.13 5.71
C HIS A 34 -10.05 -7.89 6.59
N SER A 35 -10.87 -6.92 6.15
CA SER A 35 -11.09 -5.68 6.89
C SER A 35 -12.00 -5.91 8.09
N LEU A 36 -11.44 -5.69 9.28
CA LEU A 36 -12.15 -5.68 10.56
C LEU A 36 -11.81 -4.40 11.32
N ASN A 37 -12.83 -3.62 11.68
CA ASN A 37 -12.68 -2.36 12.45
C ASN A 37 -11.71 -1.33 11.82
N GLY A 38 -11.69 -1.22 10.49
CA GLY A 38 -10.80 -0.29 9.78
C GLY A 38 -9.33 -0.71 9.75
N ARG A 39 -9.06 -1.99 10.02
CA ARG A 39 -7.75 -2.64 9.89
C ARG A 39 -7.88 -3.89 9.02
N ALA A 40 -6.95 -4.11 8.10
CA ALA A 40 -6.82 -5.35 7.33
C ALA A 40 -5.38 -5.86 7.41
N VAL A 41 -5.20 -7.17 7.60
CA VAL A 41 -3.88 -7.82 7.57
C VAL A 41 -3.88 -8.80 6.42
N ILE A 42 -2.95 -8.63 5.48
CA ILE A 42 -2.86 -9.41 4.25
C ILE A 42 -1.47 -10.02 4.17
N PHE A 43 -1.35 -11.34 4.07
CA PHE A 43 -0.04 -11.95 3.88
C PHE A 43 0.44 -11.77 2.44
N GLN A 44 1.75 -11.60 2.26
CA GLN A 44 2.34 -11.42 0.94
C GLN A 44 2.05 -12.61 0.02
N LYS A 45 2.01 -13.83 0.56
CA LYS A 45 1.65 -15.03 -0.20
C LYS A 45 0.23 -14.96 -0.79
N ASP A 46 -0.72 -14.41 -0.03
CA ASP A 46 -2.13 -14.34 -0.42
C ASP A 46 -2.30 -13.27 -1.51
N ALA A 47 -1.60 -12.13 -1.36
CA ALA A 47 -1.50 -11.09 -2.39
C ALA A 47 -0.93 -11.65 -3.71
N ILE A 48 0.19 -12.38 -3.65
CA ILE A 48 0.80 -13.00 -4.82
C ILE A 48 -0.16 -14.02 -5.45
N GLN A 49 -0.80 -14.88 -4.64
CA GLN A 49 -1.73 -15.88 -5.14
C GLN A 49 -2.94 -15.23 -5.83
N ARG A 50 -3.47 -14.13 -5.27
CA ARG A 50 -4.57 -13.38 -5.87
C ARG A 50 -4.16 -12.77 -7.22
N MET A 51 -2.99 -12.15 -7.30
CA MET A 51 -2.46 -11.63 -8.56
C MET A 51 -2.26 -12.72 -9.62
N ILE A 52 -1.77 -13.89 -9.21
CA ILE A 52 -1.60 -15.03 -10.11
C ILE A 52 -2.95 -15.53 -10.63
N SER A 53 -3.97 -15.61 -9.77
CA SER A 53 -5.33 -15.99 -10.19
C SER A 53 -5.96 -15.02 -11.19
N LYS A 54 -5.49 -13.77 -11.23
CA LYS A 54 -5.90 -12.74 -12.19
C LYS A 54 -5.02 -12.69 -13.45
N GLY A 55 -4.10 -13.64 -13.62
CA GLY A 55 -3.33 -13.83 -14.86
C GLY A 55 -1.93 -13.22 -14.87
N LEU A 56 -1.42 -12.75 -13.72
CA LEU A 56 -0.04 -12.30 -13.59
C LEU A 56 0.90 -13.47 -13.27
N THR A 57 2.17 -13.39 -13.69
CA THR A 57 3.16 -14.39 -13.26
C THR A 57 3.95 -13.91 -12.04
N ARG A 58 4.47 -14.87 -11.27
CA ARG A 58 5.31 -14.56 -10.10
C ARG A 58 6.52 -13.71 -10.50
N GLU A 59 7.13 -14.01 -11.63
CA GLU A 59 8.27 -13.28 -12.17
C GLU A 59 7.92 -11.83 -12.45
N GLN A 60 6.77 -11.57 -13.10
CA GLN A 60 6.31 -10.21 -13.38
C GLN A 60 6.07 -9.41 -12.09
N ILE A 61 5.47 -10.04 -11.08
CA ILE A 61 5.15 -9.39 -9.81
C ILE A 61 6.43 -8.90 -9.12
N PHE A 62 7.47 -9.74 -9.06
CA PHE A 62 8.74 -9.36 -8.42
C PHE A 62 9.60 -8.44 -9.29
N SER A 63 9.75 -8.73 -10.58
CA SER A 63 10.59 -7.94 -11.47
C SER A 63 10.11 -6.50 -11.65
N ASN A 64 8.80 -6.28 -11.57
CA ASN A 64 8.22 -4.94 -11.71
C ASN A 64 7.92 -4.26 -10.36
N HIS A 65 8.33 -4.85 -9.24
CA HIS A 65 8.09 -4.29 -7.89
C HIS A 65 6.61 -4.01 -7.61
N TRP A 66 5.69 -4.84 -8.12
CA TRP A 66 4.25 -4.63 -7.97
C TRP A 66 3.72 -4.89 -6.55
N LEU A 67 4.57 -5.33 -5.62
CA LEU A 67 4.24 -5.46 -4.20
C LEU A 67 4.48 -4.16 -3.40
N ASP A 68 5.17 -3.17 -3.97
CA ASP A 68 5.46 -1.88 -3.34
C ASP A 68 4.23 -0.94 -3.39
N VAL A 69 3.13 -1.37 -2.77
CA VAL A 69 1.82 -0.68 -2.83
C VAL A 69 1.61 0.34 -1.71
N GLU A 70 2.50 0.39 -0.72
CA GLU A 70 2.31 1.16 0.51
C GLU A 70 2.10 2.64 0.22
N ASP A 71 2.93 3.24 -0.63
CA ASP A 71 2.82 4.66 -0.98
C ASP A 71 1.54 4.98 -1.75
N VAL A 72 1.08 4.06 -2.60
CA VAL A 72 -0.15 4.23 -3.38
C VAL A 72 -1.38 4.22 -2.48
N TYR A 73 -1.45 3.26 -1.55
CA TYR A 73 -2.54 3.22 -0.57
C TYR A 73 -2.42 4.34 0.48
N ARG A 74 -1.21 4.80 0.81
CA ARG A 74 -0.99 5.98 1.65
C ARG A 74 -1.54 7.25 1.00
N LEU A 75 -1.44 7.41 -0.31
CA LEU A 75 -2.10 8.52 -1.03
C LEU A 75 -3.63 8.42 -0.94
N ALA A 76 -4.18 7.20 -0.91
CA ALA A 76 -5.62 6.94 -0.78
C ALA A 76 -6.15 7.06 0.67
N GLY A 77 -5.33 7.50 1.63
CA GLY A 77 -5.76 7.71 3.02
C GLY A 77 -5.63 6.48 3.92
N TRP A 78 -4.91 5.45 3.49
CA TRP A 78 -4.50 4.36 4.36
C TRP A 78 -3.19 4.70 5.09
N ASP A 79 -2.98 4.08 6.22
CA ASP A 79 -1.66 3.83 6.75
C ASP A 79 -1.30 2.37 6.46
N VAL A 80 -0.13 2.14 5.88
CA VAL A 80 0.29 0.81 5.40
C VAL A 80 1.66 0.50 5.96
N VAL A 81 1.75 -0.63 6.67
CA VAL A 81 2.98 -1.16 7.24
C VAL A 81 3.23 -2.52 6.61
N TYR A 82 4.37 -2.66 5.94
CA TYR A 82 4.87 -3.94 5.48
C TYR A 82 5.85 -4.52 6.51
N ASP A 83 5.50 -5.68 7.04
CA ASP A 83 6.28 -6.40 8.03
C ASP A 83 6.92 -7.62 7.36
N ARG A 84 8.25 -7.74 7.50
CA ARG A 84 9.04 -8.80 6.87
C ARG A 84 9.99 -9.40 7.92
N PRO A 85 10.10 -10.75 7.99
CA PRO A 85 11.01 -11.42 8.91
C PRO A 85 12.45 -10.92 8.76
N GLY A 86 13.07 -10.63 9.91
CA GLY A 86 14.51 -10.42 10.01
C GLY A 86 15.33 -11.70 9.78
N PHE A 87 16.65 -11.58 9.84
CA PHE A 87 17.60 -12.65 9.51
C PHE A 87 17.40 -13.96 10.32
N ASN A 88 16.79 -13.89 11.51
CA ASN A 88 16.55 -15.04 12.40
C ASN A 88 15.05 -15.26 12.74
N GLU A 89 14.15 -14.69 11.96
CA GLU A 89 12.71 -14.81 12.21
C GLU A 89 12.04 -15.65 11.12
N SER A 90 11.10 -16.50 11.53
CA SER A 90 10.38 -17.42 10.66
C SER A 90 8.87 -17.13 10.72
N TYR A 91 8.47 -15.94 10.29
CA TYR A 91 7.06 -15.60 10.08
C TYR A 91 6.82 -15.11 8.65
N GLU A 92 5.56 -15.19 8.23
CA GLU A 92 5.17 -14.83 6.87
C GLU A 92 5.08 -13.31 6.73
N PRO A 93 5.73 -12.71 5.71
CA PRO A 93 5.62 -11.28 5.48
C PRO A 93 4.17 -10.85 5.28
N SER A 94 3.78 -9.72 5.85
CA SER A 94 2.41 -9.23 5.81
C SER A 94 2.31 -7.73 5.63
N PHE A 95 1.22 -7.29 5.01
CA PHE A 95 0.82 -5.90 4.87
C PHE A 95 -0.31 -5.63 5.86
N THR A 96 -0.10 -4.69 6.76
CA THR A 96 -1.15 -4.18 7.66
C THR A 96 -1.64 -2.84 7.14
N PHE A 97 -2.89 -2.82 6.71
CA PHE A 97 -3.62 -1.62 6.33
C PHE A 97 -4.42 -1.14 7.54
N THR A 98 -4.26 0.12 7.91
CA THR A 98 -5.04 0.77 8.96
C THR A 98 -5.62 2.06 8.41
N ARG A 99 -6.89 2.35 8.73
CA ARG A 99 -7.48 3.65 8.38
C ARG A 99 -6.63 4.77 8.97
N ARG A 100 -6.16 5.71 8.14
CA ARG A 100 -5.50 6.90 8.66
C ARG A 100 -6.53 7.72 9.42
N LEU A 101 -6.42 7.74 10.74
CA LEU A 101 -7.20 8.65 11.56
C LEU A 101 -6.62 10.05 11.34
N PHE A 102 -7.28 10.84 10.51
CA PHE A 102 -7.05 12.28 10.53
C PHE A 102 -7.66 12.77 11.84
N LEU A 103 -6.86 12.81 12.90
CA LEU A 103 -7.21 13.61 14.06
C LEU A 103 -7.25 15.05 13.54
N LEU A 104 -8.47 15.56 13.37
CA LEU A 104 -8.71 16.99 13.35
C LEU A 104 -8.17 17.51 14.67
N VAL A 105 -6.90 17.91 14.69
CA VAL A 105 -6.47 18.93 15.63
C VAL A 105 -7.22 20.18 15.18
N ASP A 106 -8.39 20.37 15.78
CA ASP A 106 -9.08 21.65 15.82
C ASP A 106 -8.07 22.65 16.36
N GLU A 107 -7.31 23.28 15.48
CA GLU A 107 -6.65 24.53 15.78
C GLU A 107 -7.79 25.52 16.03
N THR A 108 -8.24 25.58 17.27
CA THR A 108 -9.04 26.71 17.76
C THR A 108 -8.07 27.87 17.91
N PRO A 109 -8.09 28.88 17.02
CA PRO A 109 -7.28 30.05 17.24
C PRO A 109 -8.10 31.04 18.07
N PHE A 110 -7.52 31.49 19.18
CA PHE A 110 -7.68 32.84 19.75
C PHE A 110 -9.06 33.19 20.39
N PHE A 111 -9.20 33.95 21.49
CA PHE A 111 -8.43 35.02 22.10
C PHE A 111 -8.60 34.97 23.63
N SER A 112 -7.51 35.19 24.38
CA SER A 112 -7.60 35.61 25.79
C SER A 112 -8.03 37.07 25.87
N THR A 113 -9.00 37.36 26.74
CA THR A 113 -9.59 38.68 27.04
C THR A 113 -8.59 39.66 27.64
#